data_AF-A0A1Y5RH23-F1
#
_entry.id   AF-A0A1Y5RH23-F1
#
_cell.length_a   1.000
_cell.length_b   1.000
_cell.length_c   1.000
_cell.angle_alpha   90.00
_cell.angle_beta   90.00
_cell.angle_gamma   90.00
#
_symmetry.space_group_name_H-M   'P 1'
#
loop_
_entity.id
_entity.type
_entity.pdbx_description
1 polymer ?
#
loop_
_entity_poly.entity_id
_entity_poly.type
_entity_poly.pdbx_seq_one_letter_code
_entity_poly.pdbx_strand_id
1 'polypeptide(L)'
;MAVSKTTFAERMAKIESGNTTSWTVPGEGLAEVRDERRFLAKAGVKMRQKSTQKKAGMVLYVAALVSGVASVILGRWLDFRFLDDALALAADKGVDLASMIADVPTSFILALVLSLVLMLVLGLRKTAIPVQTAGFLGALVFEGDLVALAPEVYAKFYPPNWVADMMASAALVT
;
A
#
# COMPACT_ATOMS: atom_id res chain seq x y z
N MET A 1 16.83 23.07 41.73
CA MET A 1 17.22 21.68 41.44
C MET A 1 16.77 20.82 42.61
N ALA A 2 15.86 19.86 42.40
CA ALA A 2 15.35 19.01 43.47
C ALA A 2 16.35 17.90 43.78
N VAL A 3 16.94 17.93 44.99
CA VAL A 3 17.85 16.88 45.48
C VAL A 3 17.00 15.70 45.94
N SER A 4 16.99 14.61 45.17
CA SER A 4 16.16 13.43 45.44
C SER A 4 16.64 12.67 46.70
N LYS A 5 15.78 12.55 47.71
CA LYS A 5 16.00 11.85 49.00
C LYS A 5 15.80 10.33 48.93
N THR A 6 16.18 9.65 47.85
CA THR A 6 16.04 8.18 47.76
C THR A 6 17.26 7.50 48.34
N THR A 7 17.04 6.52 49.21
CA THR A 7 18.09 5.76 49.88
C THR A 7 18.83 4.84 48.91
N PHE A 8 20.08 4.49 49.20
CA PHE A 8 20.89 3.60 48.35
C PHE A 8 20.21 2.24 48.13
N ALA A 9 19.54 1.71 49.15
CA ALA A 9 18.79 0.46 49.08
C ALA A 9 17.61 0.53 48.11
N GLU A 10 16.83 1.62 48.12
CA GLU A 10 15.76 1.83 47.15
C GLU A 10 16.28 1.94 45.72
N ARG A 11 17.46 2.56 45.53
CA ARG A 11 18.09 2.63 44.21
C ARG A 11 18.52 1.25 43.73
N MET A 12 19.09 0.42 44.59
CA MET A 12 19.45 -0.97 44.26
C MET A 12 18.23 -1.84 43.95
N ALA A 13 17.17 -1.77 44.76
CA ALA A 13 15.93 -2.49 44.51
C ALA A 13 15.24 -2.05 43.21
N LYS A 14 15.36 -0.76 42.84
CA LYS A 14 14.84 -0.23 41.58
C LYS A 14 15.65 -0.69 40.36
N ILE A 15 16.97 -0.86 40.52
CA ILE A 15 17.86 -1.43 39.50
C ILE A 15 17.56 -2.92 39.31
N GLU A 16 17.42 -3.69 40.41
CA GLU A 16 17.09 -5.12 40.37
C GLU A 16 15.69 -5.40 39.80
N SER A 17 14.71 -4.53 40.08
CA SER A 17 13.35 -4.66 39.52
C SER A 17 13.24 -4.29 38.04
N GLY A 18 14.31 -3.81 37.40
CA GLY A 18 14.35 -3.47 35.98
C GLY A 18 13.46 -2.28 35.57
N ASN A 19 12.84 -1.60 36.52
CA ASN A 19 11.92 -0.49 36.27
C ASN A 19 12.62 0.86 36.46
N THR A 20 13.74 1.03 35.76
CA THR A 20 14.49 2.30 35.73
C THR A 20 14.20 3.04 34.44
N THR A 21 13.88 4.33 34.55
CA THR A 21 13.48 5.17 33.42
C THR A 21 14.65 5.83 32.69
N SER A 22 15.92 5.58 33.07
CA SER A 22 17.03 6.32 32.46
C SER A 22 18.42 5.68 32.54
N TRP A 23 18.58 4.40 32.92
CA TRP A 23 19.90 3.77 32.87
C TRP A 23 19.79 2.37 32.25
N THR A 24 20.21 2.28 30.99
CA THR A 24 20.30 1.06 30.16
C THR A 24 18.96 0.40 29.85
N VAL A 25 18.15 1.03 28.98
CA VAL A 25 17.16 0.26 28.22
C VAL A 25 17.93 -0.65 27.27
N PRO A 26 17.78 -1.99 27.36
CA PRO A 26 18.41 -2.91 26.42
C PRO A 26 18.04 -2.57 24.97
N GLY A 27 19.02 -2.18 24.16
CA GLY A 27 18.82 -1.86 22.74
C GLY A 27 18.77 -0.37 22.37
N GLU A 28 18.94 0.57 23.31
CA GLU A 28 18.98 2.02 23.00
C GLU A 28 20.38 2.60 22.72
N GLY A 29 21.41 1.77 22.52
CA GLY A 29 22.58 2.16 21.72
C GLY A 29 23.68 2.93 22.46
N LEU A 30 23.87 2.67 23.75
CA LEU A 30 25.06 3.14 24.49
C LEU A 30 26.24 2.16 24.40
N ALA A 31 26.01 0.92 23.92
CA ALA A 31 27.06 -0.07 23.66
C ALA A 31 26.87 -0.70 22.27
N GLU A 32 27.94 -1.26 21.72
CA GLU A 32 27.81 -2.04 20.48
C GLU A 32 26.86 -3.23 20.69
N VAL A 33 26.07 -3.53 19.65
CA VAL A 33 25.04 -4.59 19.68
C VAL A 33 25.60 -5.95 20.10
N ARG A 34 26.89 -6.22 19.85
CA ARG A 34 27.57 -7.45 20.30
C ARG A 34 27.74 -7.51 21.82
N ASP A 35 28.09 -6.39 22.44
CA ASP A 35 28.29 -6.32 23.89
C ASP A 35 26.94 -6.38 24.60
N GLU A 36 25.94 -5.65 24.11
CA GLU A 36 24.57 -5.72 24.64
C GLU A 36 24.01 -7.16 24.59
N ARG A 37 24.28 -7.91 23.51
CA ARG A 37 23.87 -9.33 23.41
C ARG A 37 24.58 -10.22 24.43
N ARG A 38 25.88 -10.01 24.66
CA ARG A 38 26.64 -10.80 25.64
C ARG A 38 26.18 -10.54 27.07
N PHE A 39 25.91 -9.28 27.42
CA PHE A 39 25.40 -8.91 28.74
C PHE A 39 23.98 -9.45 28.97
N LEU A 40 23.08 -9.30 28.00
CA LEU A 40 21.68 -9.76 28.13
C LEU A 40 21.55 -11.28 28.11
N ALA A 41 22.38 -11.98 27.33
CA ALA A 41 22.44 -13.44 27.35
C ALA A 41 22.87 -13.98 28.73
N LYS A 42 23.80 -13.28 29.42
CA LYS A 42 24.23 -13.64 30.77
C LYS A 42 23.19 -13.28 31.84
N ALA A 43 22.39 -12.23 31.61
CA ALA A 43 21.34 -11.77 32.52
C ALA A 43 19.98 -12.47 32.34
N GLY A 44 19.82 -13.34 31.33
CA GLY A 44 18.55 -14.04 31.06
C GLY A 44 17.41 -13.14 30.55
N VAL A 45 17.70 -11.88 30.22
CA VAL A 45 16.70 -10.90 29.79
C VAL A 45 16.59 -10.91 28.26
N LYS A 46 15.37 -11.15 27.73
CA LYS A 46 15.12 -11.15 26.29
C LYS A 46 15.23 -9.72 25.74
N MET A 47 16.06 -9.52 24.70
CA MET A 47 16.13 -8.25 23.97
C MET A 47 14.75 -7.88 23.43
N ARG A 48 14.35 -6.62 23.64
CA ARG A 48 13.20 -6.06 22.92
C ARG A 48 13.58 -5.97 21.44
N GLN A 49 12.91 -6.77 20.62
CA GLN A 49 13.14 -6.80 19.17
C GLN A 49 12.86 -5.40 18.62
N LYS A 50 13.89 -4.71 18.09
CA LYS A 50 13.70 -3.42 17.41
C LYS A 50 12.67 -3.64 16.30
N SER A 51 11.60 -2.84 16.31
CA SER A 51 10.53 -2.97 15.34
C SER A 51 11.05 -2.58 13.94
N THR A 52 11.47 -3.58 13.18
CA THR A 52 11.71 -3.47 11.72
C THR A 52 10.43 -3.09 10.95
N GLN A 53 9.28 -3.03 11.63
CA GLN A 53 7.97 -2.61 11.11
C GLN A 53 7.95 -1.22 10.47
N LYS A 54 8.79 -0.25 10.87
CA LYS A 54 8.64 1.13 10.38
C LYS A 54 9.00 1.35 8.91
N LYS A 55 10.00 0.64 8.36
CA LYS A 55 10.41 0.83 6.95
C LYS A 55 9.68 -0.08 5.97
N ALA A 56 9.43 -1.34 6.35
CA ALA A 56 8.65 -2.26 5.52
C ALA A 56 7.20 -1.80 5.33
N GLY A 57 6.62 -1.14 6.35
CA GLY A 57 5.27 -0.56 6.24
C GLY A 57 5.15 0.51 5.16
N MET A 58 6.12 1.41 5.04
CA MET A 58 6.06 2.53 4.09
C MET A 58 6.08 2.06 2.63
N VAL A 59 6.96 1.11 2.30
CA VAL A 59 7.02 0.52 0.95
C VAL A 59 5.71 -0.19 0.60
N LEU A 60 5.11 -0.88 1.57
CA LEU A 60 3.83 -1.57 1.37
C LEU A 60 2.67 -0.59 1.13
N TYR A 61 2.66 0.57 1.78
CA TYR A 61 1.65 1.61 1.53
C TYR A 61 1.78 2.24 0.15
N VAL A 62 3.01 2.52 -0.30
CA VAL A 62 3.25 3.02 -1.66
C VAL A 62 2.83 1.97 -2.69
N ALA A 63 3.21 0.70 -2.48
CA ALA A 63 2.80 -0.39 -3.34
C ALA A 63 1.27 -0.57 -3.39
N ALA A 64 0.57 -0.40 -2.27
CA ALA A 64 -0.89 -0.44 -2.21
C ALA A 64 -1.53 0.70 -3.00
N LEU A 65 -1.00 1.92 -2.88
CA LEU A 65 -1.52 3.06 -3.63
C LEU A 65 -1.34 2.85 -5.15
N VAL A 66 -0.14 2.44 -5.55
CA VAL A 66 0.20 2.16 -6.95
C VAL A 66 -0.62 1.00 -7.50
N SER A 67 -0.88 -0.04 -6.70
CA SER A 67 -1.72 -1.17 -7.17
C SER A 67 -3.18 -0.75 -7.39
N GLY A 68 -3.69 0.19 -6.59
CA GLY A 68 -5.00 0.81 -6.83
C GLY A 68 -5.06 1.53 -8.17
N VAL A 69 -4.09 2.42 -8.44
CA VAL A 69 -3.99 3.16 -9.71
C VAL A 69 -3.82 2.19 -10.90
N ALA A 70 -2.90 1.23 -10.77
CA ALA A 70 -2.59 0.27 -11.81
C ALA A 70 -3.80 -0.61 -12.17
N SER A 71 -4.66 -0.96 -11.20
CA SER A 71 -5.85 -1.76 -11.47
C SER A 71 -6.85 -1.06 -12.38
N VAL A 72 -7.00 0.26 -12.26
CA VAL A 72 -7.87 1.07 -13.14
C VAL A 72 -7.31 1.12 -14.56
N ILE A 73 -6.03 1.45 -14.67
CA ILE A 73 -5.32 1.55 -15.96
C ILE A 73 -5.36 0.20 -16.67
N LEU A 74 -4.96 -0.88 -16.00
CA LEU A 74 -4.97 -2.23 -16.56
C LEU A 74 -6.38 -2.72 -16.89
N GLY A 75 -7.37 -2.42 -16.05
CA GLY A 75 -8.77 -2.76 -16.33
C GLY A 75 -9.26 -2.12 -17.61
N ARG A 76 -8.96 -0.82 -17.79
CA ARG A 76 -9.27 -0.08 -19.03
C ARG A 76 -8.49 -0.61 -20.24
N TRP A 77 -7.23 -0.97 -20.05
CA TRP A 77 -6.40 -1.51 -21.12
C TRP A 77 -6.93 -2.87 -21.61
N LEU A 78 -7.34 -3.74 -20.69
CA LEU A 78 -7.94 -5.02 -21.02
C LEU A 78 -9.31 -4.86 -21.70
N ASP A 79 -10.09 -3.87 -21.26
CA ASP A 79 -11.37 -3.49 -21.89
C ASP A 79 -11.15 -3.15 -23.37
N PHE A 80 -10.18 -2.27 -23.69
CA PHE A 80 -9.89 -1.92 -25.08
C PHE A 80 -9.25 -3.04 -25.90
N ARG A 81 -8.53 -3.98 -25.27
CA ARG A 81 -7.74 -4.97 -26.01
C ARG A 81 -8.44 -6.30 -26.22
N PHE A 82 -9.29 -6.73 -25.30
CA PHE A 82 -9.81 -8.11 -25.28
C PHE A 82 -11.32 -8.19 -25.10
N LEU A 83 -12.01 -7.08 -24.82
CA LEU A 83 -13.44 -7.17 -24.51
C LEU A 83 -14.27 -7.54 -25.74
N ASP A 84 -13.93 -7.03 -26.93
CA ASP A 84 -14.61 -7.39 -28.17
C ASP A 84 -14.49 -8.89 -28.49
N ASP A 85 -13.28 -9.44 -28.35
CA ASP A 85 -13.02 -10.88 -28.56
C ASP A 85 -13.71 -11.73 -27.47
N ALA A 86 -13.72 -11.27 -26.22
CA ALA A 86 -14.35 -11.97 -25.10
C ALA A 86 -15.89 -11.97 -25.20
N LEU A 87 -16.49 -10.86 -25.64
CA LEU A 87 -17.92 -10.73 -25.91
C LEU A 87 -18.33 -11.61 -27.09
N ALA A 88 -17.53 -11.64 -28.15
CA ALA A 88 -17.77 -12.54 -29.29
C ALA A 88 -17.73 -14.01 -28.87
N LEU A 89 -16.74 -14.41 -28.05
CA LEU A 89 -16.63 -15.77 -27.53
C LEU A 89 -17.77 -16.13 -26.56
N ALA A 90 -18.21 -15.17 -25.73
CA ALA A 90 -19.34 -15.36 -24.82
C ALA A 90 -20.67 -15.52 -25.55
N ALA A 91 -20.89 -14.71 -26.59
CA ALA A 91 -22.06 -14.80 -27.46
C ALA A 91 -22.12 -16.15 -28.18
N ASP A 92 -20.99 -16.66 -28.68
CA ASP A 92 -20.87 -18.00 -29.28
C ASP A 92 -21.16 -19.14 -28.29
N LYS A 93 -20.97 -18.90 -26.99
CA LYS A 93 -21.28 -19.86 -25.92
C LYS A 93 -22.69 -19.70 -25.34
N GLY A 94 -23.50 -18.79 -25.91
CA GLY A 94 -24.87 -18.54 -25.46
C GLY A 94 -24.96 -17.87 -24.08
N VAL A 95 -23.88 -17.27 -23.60
CA VAL A 95 -23.88 -16.52 -22.33
C VAL A 95 -24.06 -15.04 -22.66
N ASP A 96 -25.25 -14.54 -22.37
CA ASP A 96 -25.60 -13.13 -22.59
C ASP A 96 -25.05 -12.26 -21.45
N LEU A 97 -23.74 -12.05 -21.45
CA LEU A 97 -23.05 -11.15 -20.51
C LEU A 97 -23.49 -9.69 -20.67
N ALA A 98 -23.98 -9.32 -21.86
CA ALA A 98 -24.46 -7.97 -22.16
C ALA A 98 -25.71 -7.59 -21.36
N SER A 99 -26.64 -8.53 -21.13
CA SER A 99 -27.85 -8.26 -20.34
C SER A 99 -27.63 -8.28 -18.82
N MET A 100 -26.60 -8.97 -18.33
CA MET A 100 -26.25 -8.96 -16.89
C MET A 100 -25.45 -7.71 -16.47
N ILE A 101 -24.78 -7.04 -17.42
CA ILE A 101 -23.86 -5.93 -17.16
C ILE A 101 -24.42 -4.58 -17.65
N ALA A 102 -25.65 -4.57 -18.18
CA ALA A 102 -26.25 -3.52 -19.01
C ALA A 102 -26.20 -2.06 -18.49
N ASP A 103 -25.84 -1.81 -17.23
CA ASP A 103 -25.81 -0.48 -16.62
C ASP A 103 -24.43 -0.08 -16.05
N VAL A 104 -23.46 -0.99 -15.98
CA VAL A 104 -22.13 -0.71 -15.44
C VAL A 104 -21.08 -0.83 -16.54
N PRO A 105 -20.25 0.20 -16.80
CA PRO A 105 -19.23 0.10 -17.83
C PRO A 105 -18.26 -1.04 -17.47
N THR A 106 -18.06 -1.96 -18.41
CA THR A 106 -17.28 -3.21 -18.24
C THR A 106 -15.86 -2.95 -17.73
N SER A 107 -15.25 -1.84 -18.14
CA SER A 107 -13.98 -1.35 -17.62
C SER A 107 -13.94 -1.21 -16.10
N PHE A 108 -15.02 -0.77 -15.44
CA PHE A 108 -15.07 -0.66 -13.98
C PHE A 108 -15.08 -2.03 -13.32
N ILE A 109 -15.84 -2.99 -13.87
CA ILE A 109 -15.90 -4.35 -13.34
C ILE A 109 -14.53 -5.02 -13.45
N LEU A 110 -13.87 -4.89 -14.61
CA LEU A 110 -12.52 -5.40 -14.82
C LEU A 110 -11.53 -4.76 -13.86
N ALA A 111 -11.56 -3.44 -13.71
CA ALA A 111 -10.71 -2.72 -12.76
C ALA A 111 -10.94 -3.19 -11.32
N LEU A 112 -12.18 -3.44 -10.91
CA LEU A 112 -12.53 -3.91 -9.58
C LEU A 112 -12.01 -5.34 -9.35
N VAL A 113 -12.21 -6.24 -10.31
CA VAL A 113 -11.66 -7.61 -10.27
C VAL A 113 -10.13 -7.59 -10.18
N LEU A 114 -9.45 -6.77 -10.99
CA LEU A 114 -7.99 -6.60 -10.91
C LEU A 114 -7.54 -6.03 -9.56
N SER A 115 -8.30 -5.10 -9.00
CA SER A 115 -8.00 -4.53 -7.68
C SER A 115 -8.02 -5.60 -6.59
N LEU A 116 -8.99 -6.53 -6.64
CA LEU A 116 -9.12 -7.65 -5.72
C LEU A 116 -8.00 -8.67 -5.92
N VAL A 117 -7.66 -8.98 -7.16
CA VAL A 117 -6.55 -9.90 -7.48
C VAL A 117 -5.23 -9.33 -6.98
N LEU A 118 -4.95 -8.04 -7.27
CA LEU A 118 -3.74 -7.37 -6.81
C LEU A 118 -3.67 -7.28 -5.28
N MET A 119 -4.80 -7.06 -4.63
CA MET A 119 -4.90 -7.07 -3.18
C MET A 119 -4.46 -8.42 -2.58
N LEU A 120 -4.90 -9.52 -3.22
CA LEU A 120 -4.58 -10.89 -2.80
C LEU A 120 -3.12 -11.24 -3.07
N VAL A 121 -2.60 -10.90 -4.26
CA VAL A 121 -1.20 -11.14 -4.67
C VAL A 121 -0.22 -10.37 -3.78
N LEU A 122 -0.52 -9.12 -3.46
CA LEU A 122 0.34 -8.27 -2.62
C LEU A 122 0.17 -8.55 -1.11
N GLY A 123 -0.74 -9.44 -0.73
CA GLY A 123 -1.01 -9.78 0.66
C GLY A 123 -1.39 -8.57 1.51
N LEU A 124 -2.15 -7.63 0.93
CA LEU A 124 -2.46 -6.37 1.59
C LEU A 124 -3.31 -6.63 2.85
N ARG A 125 -2.78 -6.17 3.98
CA ARG A 125 -3.45 -6.29 5.29
C ARG A 125 -4.46 -5.15 5.48
N LYS A 126 -5.33 -5.30 6.49
CA LYS A 126 -6.41 -4.34 6.84
C LYS A 126 -6.01 -2.86 6.81
N THR A 127 -4.75 -2.54 7.13
CA THR A 127 -4.24 -1.16 7.15
C THR A 127 -3.91 -0.59 5.76
N ALA A 128 -3.59 -1.42 4.78
CA ALA A 128 -3.19 -1.00 3.43
C ALA A 128 -4.36 -1.00 2.42
N ILE A 129 -5.46 -1.70 2.73
CA ILE A 129 -6.71 -1.66 1.98
C ILE A 129 -7.21 -0.22 1.73
N PRO A 130 -7.34 0.67 2.74
CA PRO A 130 -7.82 2.02 2.51
C PRO A 130 -6.90 2.84 1.57
N VAL A 131 -5.60 2.52 1.56
CA VAL A 131 -4.63 3.20 0.68
C VAL A 131 -4.76 2.71 -0.77
N GLN A 132 -5.01 1.41 -0.97
CA GLN A 132 -5.32 0.88 -2.29
C GLN A 132 -6.64 1.44 -2.84
N THR A 133 -7.68 1.50 -2.00
CA THR A 133 -8.97 2.08 -2.41
C THR A 133 -8.84 3.58 -2.72
N ALA A 134 -8.00 4.31 -1.97
CA ALA A 134 -7.72 5.71 -2.27
C ALA A 134 -7.00 5.87 -3.62
N GLY A 135 -6.02 5.00 -3.92
CA GLY A 135 -5.37 4.97 -5.24
C GLY A 135 -6.34 4.62 -6.36
N PHE A 136 -7.24 3.66 -6.15
CA PHE A 136 -8.27 3.28 -7.10
C PHE A 136 -9.25 4.42 -7.38
N LEU A 137 -9.85 5.00 -6.34
CA LEU A 137 -10.79 6.11 -6.47
C LEU A 137 -10.12 7.37 -7.04
N GLY A 138 -8.88 7.66 -6.61
CA GLY A 138 -8.10 8.76 -7.15
C GLY A 138 -7.86 8.59 -8.65
N ALA A 139 -7.47 7.40 -9.10
CA ALA A 139 -7.30 7.13 -10.52
C ALA A 139 -8.60 7.19 -11.33
N LEU A 140 -9.74 6.80 -10.74
CA LEU A 140 -11.04 6.92 -11.40
C LEU A 140 -11.49 8.37 -11.57
N VAL A 141 -11.25 9.23 -10.56
CA VAL A 141 -11.69 10.63 -10.60
C VAL A 141 -10.73 11.50 -11.42
N PHE A 142 -9.43 11.23 -11.33
CA PHE A 142 -8.37 12.05 -11.95
C PHE A 142 -7.70 11.36 -13.15
N GLU A 143 -8.41 10.47 -13.83
CA GLU A 143 -7.85 9.75 -14.98
C GLU A 143 -7.45 10.71 -16.11
N GLY A 144 -8.26 11.74 -16.37
CA GLY A 144 -7.95 12.78 -17.35
C GLY A 144 -6.66 13.54 -17.01
N ASP A 145 -6.43 13.85 -15.74
CA ASP A 145 -5.20 14.51 -15.28
C ASP A 145 -3.97 13.58 -15.34
N LEU A 146 -4.15 12.28 -15.07
CA LEU A 146 -3.07 11.29 -15.25
C LEU A 146 -2.66 11.15 -16.72
N VAL A 147 -3.63 11.17 -17.64
CA VAL A 147 -3.39 11.14 -19.08
C VAL A 147 -2.74 12.45 -19.55
N ALA A 148 -3.20 13.60 -19.06
CA ALA A 148 -2.61 14.90 -19.39
C ALA A 148 -1.16 15.05 -18.89
N LEU A 149 -0.81 14.40 -17.77
CA LEU A 149 0.55 14.43 -17.22
C LEU A 149 1.54 13.60 -18.04
N ALA A 150 1.10 12.53 -18.70
CA ALA A 150 1.96 11.63 -19.47
C ALA A 150 1.34 11.16 -20.81
N PRO A 151 0.93 12.08 -21.70
CA PRO A 151 0.14 11.73 -22.88
C PRO A 151 0.89 10.80 -23.84
N GLU A 152 2.21 10.95 -23.96
CA GLU A 152 3.06 10.08 -24.80
C GLU A 152 3.11 8.62 -24.33
N VAL A 153 2.92 8.37 -23.03
CA VAL A 153 2.89 7.01 -22.48
C VAL A 153 1.54 6.37 -22.78
N TYR A 154 0.44 7.10 -22.54
CA TYR A 154 -0.91 6.61 -22.80
C TYR A 154 -1.18 6.42 -24.31
N ALA A 155 -0.66 7.29 -25.17
CA ALA A 155 -0.81 7.18 -26.63
C ALA A 155 -0.21 5.88 -27.22
N LYS A 156 0.69 5.19 -26.52
CA LYS A 156 1.23 3.89 -26.96
C LYS A 156 0.29 2.71 -26.69
N PHE A 157 -0.58 2.83 -25.69
CA PHE A 157 -1.40 1.73 -25.19
C PHE A 157 -2.90 1.93 -25.43
N TYR A 158 -3.34 3.17 -25.67
CA TYR A 158 -4.74 3.54 -25.79
C TYR A 158 -5.06 4.20 -27.15
N PRO A 159 -6.32 4.08 -27.62
CA PRO A 159 -6.77 4.74 -28.83
C PRO A 159 -6.61 6.28 -28.77
N PRO A 160 -6.20 6.93 -29.87
CA PRO A 160 -5.90 8.37 -29.88
C PRO A 160 -7.13 9.26 -29.65
N ASN A 161 -8.31 8.82 -30.07
CA ASN A 161 -9.58 9.50 -29.80
C ASN A 161 -9.90 9.53 -28.30
N TRP A 162 -9.73 8.41 -27.61
CA TRP A 162 -9.95 8.33 -26.17
C TRP A 162 -8.95 9.19 -25.39
N VAL A 163 -7.68 9.18 -25.79
CA VAL A 163 -6.65 10.03 -25.15
C VAL A 163 -6.99 11.51 -25.31
N ALA A 164 -7.45 11.93 -26.48
CA ALA A 164 -7.89 13.31 -26.72
C ALA A 164 -9.09 13.70 -25.83
N ASP A 165 -10.09 12.83 -25.71
CA ASP A 165 -11.26 13.05 -24.85
C ASP A 165 -10.88 13.11 -23.35
N MET A 166 -9.92 12.28 -22.92
CA MET A 166 -9.41 12.29 -21.54
C MET A 166 -8.59 13.54 -21.23
N MET A 167 -7.77 14.01 -22.18
CA MET A 167 -7.04 15.27 -22.04
C MET A 167 -7.99 16.47 -21.98
N ALA A 168 -9.09 16.44 -22.75
CA ALA A 168 -10.10 17.49 -22.73
C ALA A 168 -10.91 17.52 -21.42
N SER A 169 -11.02 16.39 -20.71
CA SER A 169 -11.69 16.29 -19.41
C SER A 169 -10.75 16.52 -18.21
N ALA A 170 -9.47 16.79 -18.44
CA ALA A 170 -8.50 17.11 -17.39
C ALA A 170 -8.85 18.45 -16.71
N ALA A 171 -9.08 18.40 -15.40
CA ALA A 171 -9.59 19.53 -14.61
C ALA A 171 -8.50 20.27 -13.83
N LEU A 172 -7.34 19.64 -13.57
CA LEU A 172 -6.28 20.20 -12.73
C LEU A 172 -5.06 20.67 -13.51
N VAL A 173 -4.88 20.19 -14.75
CA VAL A 173 -3.69 20.45 -15.58
C VAL A 173 -3.95 21.52 -16.66
N THR A 174 -5.21 21.93 -16.84
CA THR A 174 -5.61 23.02 -17.76
C THR A 174 -5.52 24.40 -17.10
#